data_AF-A0A2S9FED7-F1
#
_entry.id   AF-A0A2S9FED7-F1
#
_cell.length_a   1.000
_cell.length_b   1.000
_cell.length_c   1.000
_cell.angle_alpha   90.00
_cell.angle_beta   90.00
_cell.angle_gamma   90.00
#
_symmetry.space_group_name_H-M   'P 1'
#
loop_
_entity.id
_entity.type
_entity.pdbx_description
1 polymer ?
#
loop_
_entity_poly.entity_id
_entity_poly.type
_entity_poly.pdbx_seq_one_letter_code
_entity_poly.pdbx_strand_id
1 'polypeptide(L)'
;ARPTDVDTGFWLWVIALPLMSGGYVVDLLTVQRPPSGLVLAISLLFVVLLAAVVLTFQFLMRHGYRWARTLLTGGAIATVVFSVSSLFSVERQPAPALAYAACVIFGSVLICGGSYLLHRKDSHDFFTR
;
A
#
# COMPACT_ATOMS: atom_id res chain seq x y z
N ALA A 1 10.82 -24.70 -5.31
CA ALA A 1 11.43 -23.53 -4.64
C ALA A 1 10.56 -22.30 -4.90
N ARG A 2 10.59 -21.27 -4.05
CA ARG A 2 9.85 -20.02 -4.31
C ARG A 2 10.58 -19.19 -5.39
N PRO A 3 9.88 -18.63 -6.40
CA PRO A 3 10.51 -17.78 -7.40
C PRO A 3 11.07 -16.48 -6.80
N THR A 4 12.18 -16.00 -7.36
CA THR A 4 12.82 -14.73 -6.97
C THR A 4 11.90 -13.52 -7.17
N ASP A 5 11.03 -13.56 -8.18
CA ASP A 5 10.01 -12.55 -8.44
C ASP A 5 9.00 -12.41 -7.29
N VAL A 6 8.61 -13.52 -6.66
CA VAL A 6 7.69 -13.52 -5.51
C VAL A 6 8.36 -12.91 -4.29
N ASP A 7 9.63 -13.24 -4.03
CA ASP A 7 10.36 -12.66 -2.91
C ASP A 7 10.64 -11.17 -3.12
N THR A 8 11.00 -10.77 -4.34
CA THR A 8 11.21 -9.37 -4.70
C THR A 8 9.90 -8.58 -4.60
N GLY A 9 8.81 -9.12 -5.17
CA GLY A 9 7.49 -8.51 -5.10
C GLY A 9 7.01 -8.30 -3.67
N PHE A 10 7.23 -9.29 -2.80
CA PHE A 10 6.97 -9.15 -1.36
C PHE A 10 7.76 -7.99 -0.74
N TRP A 11 9.06 -7.88 -0.99
CA TRP A 11 9.86 -6.82 -0.38
C TRP A 11 9.47 -5.42 -0.88
N LEU A 12 9.12 -5.29 -2.16
CA LEU A 12 8.59 -4.03 -2.70
C LEU A 12 7.32 -3.61 -1.95
N TRP A 13 6.41 -4.55 -1.70
CA TRP A 13 5.18 -4.29 -0.94
C TRP A 13 5.44 -4.01 0.54
N VAL A 14 6.38 -4.70 1.18
CA VAL A 14 6.79 -4.43 2.57
C VAL A 14 7.35 -3.01 2.73
N ILE A 15 8.11 -2.50 1.75
CA ILE A 15 8.62 -1.13 1.77
C ILE A 15 7.51 -0.13 1.41
N ALA A 16 6.61 -0.49 0.49
CA ALA A 16 5.52 0.39 0.09
C ALA A 16 4.50 0.62 1.21
N LEU A 17 4.24 -0.38 2.04
CA LEU A 17 3.30 -0.28 3.16
C LEU A 17 3.56 0.89 4.11
N PRO A 18 4.76 1.02 4.72
CA PRO A 18 5.06 2.14 5.61
C PRO A 18 5.06 3.48 4.87
N LEU A 19 5.44 3.52 3.59
CA LEU A 19 5.35 4.74 2.78
C LEU A 19 3.89 5.17 2.60
N MET A 20 3.01 4.24 2.25
CA MET A 20 1.58 4.50 2.06
C MET A 20 0.89 4.91 3.36
N SER A 21 1.13 4.17 4.44
CA SER A 21 0.60 4.54 5.75
C SER A 21 1.16 5.88 6.23
N GLY A 22 2.44 6.16 5.95
CA GLY A 22 3.09 7.43 6.28
C GLY A 22 2.44 8.60 5.55
N GLY A 23 2.15 8.46 4.26
CA GLY A 23 1.41 9.46 3.49
C GLY A 23 0.04 9.76 4.10
N TYR A 24 -0.73 8.71 4.46
CA TYR A 24 -2.01 8.89 5.16
C TYR A 24 -1.85 9.61 6.51
N VAL A 25 -0.86 9.24 7.31
CA VAL A 25 -0.61 9.86 8.62
C VAL A 25 -0.24 11.33 8.48
N VAL A 26 0.60 11.69 7.50
CA VAL A 26 0.91 13.10 7.19
C VAL A 26 -0.36 13.87 6.89
N ASP A 27 -1.23 13.33 6.02
CA ASP A 27 -2.49 13.99 5.64
C ASP A 27 -3.41 14.16 6.87
N LEU A 28 -3.55 13.11 7.68
CA LEU A 28 -4.38 13.11 8.88
C LEU A 28 -3.93 14.15 9.92
N LEU A 29 -2.61 14.30 10.09
CA LEU A 29 -2.04 15.21 11.09
C LEU A 29 -1.93 16.67 10.62
N THR A 30 -1.99 16.91 9.31
CA THR A 30 -1.81 18.26 8.71
C THR A 30 -3.07 18.87 8.13
N VAL A 31 -4.21 18.18 8.27
CA VAL A 31 -5.51 18.70 7.85
C VAL A 31 -5.85 20.02 8.55
N GLN A 32 -6.36 21.00 7.79
CA GLN A 32 -6.59 22.36 8.30
C GLN A 32 -7.58 22.41 9.47
N ARG A 33 -8.57 21.52 9.47
CA ARG A 33 -9.54 21.36 10.56
C ARG A 33 -9.32 20.02 11.23
N PRO A 34 -8.56 19.96 12.34
CA PRO A 34 -8.22 18.69 12.96
C PRO A 34 -9.49 17.97 13.44
N PRO A 35 -9.59 16.64 13.22
CA PRO A 35 -10.68 15.84 13.73
C PRO A 35 -10.67 15.82 15.27
N SER A 36 -11.78 15.40 15.89
CA SER A 36 -11.77 15.14 17.33
C SER A 36 -10.75 14.06 17.67
N GLY A 37 -10.20 14.10 18.89
CA GLY A 37 -9.17 13.13 19.31
C GLY A 37 -9.62 11.67 19.19
N LEU A 38 -10.91 11.41 19.40
CA LEU A 38 -11.50 10.08 19.21
C LEU A 38 -11.49 9.64 17.74
N VAL A 39 -11.86 10.53 16.81
CA VAL A 39 -11.83 10.22 15.37
C VAL A 39 -10.39 9.99 14.92
N LEU A 40 -9.44 10.81 15.38
CA LEU A 40 -8.02 10.64 15.10
C LEU A 40 -7.51 9.26 15.56
N ALA A 41 -7.84 8.86 16.79
CA ALA A 41 -7.43 7.55 17.33
C ALA A 41 -8.03 6.39 16.52
N ILE A 42 -9.31 6.48 16.13
CA ILE A 42 -9.96 5.47 15.29
C ILE A 42 -9.32 5.41 13.90
N SER A 43 -9.03 6.55 13.28
CA SER A 43 -8.35 6.63 11.98
C SER A 43 -6.96 5.98 11.99
N LEU A 44 -6.16 6.26 13.03
CA LEU A 44 -4.85 5.63 13.19
C LEU A 44 -4.96 4.12 13.41
N LEU A 45 -5.88 3.68 14.29
CA LEU A 45 -6.14 2.26 14.52
C LEU A 45 -6.57 1.56 13.23
N PHE A 46 -7.44 2.18 12.44
CA PHE A 46 -7.90 1.64 11.18
C PHE A 46 -6.74 1.41 10.20
N VAL A 47 -5.82 2.36 10.08
CA VAL A 47 -4.65 2.19 9.21
C VAL A 47 -3.70 1.10 9.71
N VAL A 48 -3.49 0.99 11.02
CA VAL A 48 -2.70 -0.11 11.60
C VAL A 48 -3.35 -1.47 11.29
N LEU A 49 -4.67 -1.58 11.46
CA LEU A 49 -5.41 -2.80 11.13
C LEU A 49 -5.33 -3.13 9.64
N LEU A 50 -5.52 -2.14 8.77
CA LEU A 50 -5.43 -2.32 7.33
C LEU A 50 -4.02 -2.77 6.92
N ALA A 51 -2.97 -2.15 7.48
CA ALA A 51 -1.58 -2.56 7.23
C ALA A 51 -1.32 -4.00 7.68
N ALA A 52 -1.86 -4.41 8.84
CA ALA A 52 -1.75 -5.78 9.33
C ALA A 52 -2.47 -6.78 8.40
N VAL A 53 -3.64 -6.43 7.86
CA VAL A 53 -4.37 -7.25 6.87
C VAL A 53 -3.56 -7.41 5.59
N VAL A 54 -3.00 -6.31 5.06
CA VAL A 54 -2.16 -6.35 3.86
C VAL A 54 -0.91 -7.21 4.10
N LEU A 55 -0.23 -7.06 5.24
CA LEU A 55 0.90 -7.92 5.62
C LEU A 55 0.49 -9.39 5.69
N THR A 56 -0.67 -9.69 6.26
CA THR A 56 -1.20 -11.06 6.33
C THR A 56 -1.37 -11.64 4.93
N PHE A 57 -1.96 -10.90 4.01
CA PHE A 57 -2.08 -11.34 2.61
C PHE A 57 -0.73 -11.49 1.93
N GLN A 58 0.26 -10.64 2.23
CA GLN A 58 1.61 -10.83 1.73
C GLN A 58 2.27 -12.13 2.22
N PHE A 59 2.08 -12.48 3.49
CA PHE A 59 2.57 -13.75 4.03
C PHE A 59 1.85 -14.95 3.40
N LEU A 60 0.52 -14.90 3.23
CA LEU A 60 -0.23 -15.94 2.54
C LEU A 60 0.22 -16.09 1.08
N MET A 61 0.46 -14.98 0.38
CA MET A 61 1.01 -14.99 -0.96
C MET A 61 2.37 -15.71 -1.00
N ARG A 62 3.26 -15.48 -0.02
CA ARG A 62 4.52 -16.24 0.12
C ARG A 62 4.34 -17.76 0.31
N HIS A 63 3.15 -18.22 0.73
CA HIS A 63 2.79 -19.63 0.85
C HIS A 63 2.07 -20.21 -0.37
N GLY A 64 1.94 -19.43 -1.45
CA GLY A 64 1.38 -19.90 -2.72
C GLY A 64 -0.13 -19.72 -2.88
N TYR A 65 -0.77 -18.91 -2.01
CA TYR A 65 -2.21 -18.64 -2.10
C TYR A 65 -2.54 -17.64 -3.23
N ARG A 66 -3.28 -18.08 -4.25
CA ARG A 66 -3.64 -17.30 -5.45
C ARG A 66 -4.61 -16.15 -5.17
N TRP A 67 -5.51 -16.33 -4.21
CA TRP A 67 -6.52 -15.33 -3.85
C TRP A 67 -5.90 -14.14 -3.10
N ALA A 68 -4.77 -14.35 -2.41
CA ALA A 68 -4.02 -13.26 -1.81
C ALA A 68 -3.50 -12.30 -2.89
N ARG A 69 -3.02 -12.84 -4.04
CA ARG A 69 -2.60 -12.02 -5.18
C ARG A 69 -3.73 -11.17 -5.75
N THR A 70 -4.94 -11.72 -5.92
CA THR A 70 -6.07 -10.95 -6.47
C THR A 70 -6.51 -9.83 -5.52
N LEU A 71 -6.59 -10.09 -4.21
CA LEU A 71 -6.91 -9.07 -3.21
C LEU A 71 -5.85 -7.98 -3.15
N LEU A 72 -4.56 -8.35 -3.14
CA LEU A 72 -3.47 -7.38 -3.16
C LEU A 72 -3.51 -6.54 -4.44
N THR A 73 -3.83 -7.14 -5.59
CA THR A 73 -3.93 -6.39 -6.87
C THR A 73 -5.12 -5.44 -6.88
N GLY A 74 -6.28 -5.87 -6.38
CA GLY A 74 -7.45 -5.00 -6.24
C GLY A 74 -7.18 -3.84 -5.28
N GLY A 75 -6.58 -4.12 -4.12
CA GLY A 75 -6.16 -3.11 -3.15
C GLY A 75 -5.10 -2.15 -3.70
N ALA A 76 -4.16 -2.65 -4.50
CA ALA A 76 -3.17 -1.83 -5.20
C ALA A 76 -3.83 -0.83 -6.15
N ILE A 77 -4.74 -1.30 -7.00
CA ILE A 77 -5.45 -0.43 -7.95
C ILE A 77 -6.24 0.63 -7.19
N ALA A 78 -7.01 0.25 -6.17
CA ALA A 78 -7.77 1.19 -5.36
C ALA A 78 -6.88 2.25 -4.70
N THR A 79 -5.75 1.83 -4.13
CA THR A 79 -4.79 2.72 -3.45
C THR A 79 -4.13 3.69 -4.44
N VAL A 80 -3.72 3.21 -5.62
CA VAL A 80 -3.07 4.03 -6.64
C VAL A 80 -4.06 5.04 -7.22
N VAL A 81 -5.28 4.61 -7.55
CA VAL A 81 -6.33 5.51 -8.06
C VAL A 81 -6.66 6.59 -7.02
N PHE A 82 -6.86 6.20 -5.76
CA PHE A 82 -7.08 7.16 -4.67
C PHE A 82 -5.91 8.14 -4.52
N SER A 83 -4.68 7.64 -4.56
CA SER A 83 -3.47 8.46 -4.43
C SER A 83 -3.37 9.48 -5.55
N VAL A 84 -3.62 9.05 -6.80
CA VAL A 84 -3.65 9.94 -7.97
C VAL A 84 -4.74 10.99 -7.80
N SER A 85 -5.98 10.60 -7.49
CA SER A 85 -7.06 11.56 -7.26
C SER A 85 -6.69 12.58 -6.18
N SER A 86 -6.17 12.13 -5.04
CA SER A 86 -5.79 12.96 -3.90
C SER A 86 -4.59 13.89 -4.18
N LEU A 87 -3.64 13.46 -5.02
CA LEU A 87 -2.53 14.30 -5.47
C LEU A 87 -3.00 15.50 -6.30
N PHE A 88 -4.08 15.32 -7.08
CA PHE A 88 -4.57 16.35 -7.99
C PHE A 88 -5.79 17.13 -7.47
N SER A 89 -6.46 16.66 -6.41
CA SER A 89 -7.68 17.31 -5.90
C SER A 89 -7.55 17.95 -4.52
N VAL A 90 -6.57 17.53 -3.71
CA VAL A 90 -6.46 17.98 -2.31
C VAL A 90 -5.34 19.02 -2.18
N GLU A 91 -5.74 20.23 -1.81
CA GLU A 91 -4.81 21.30 -1.47
C GLU A 91 -4.16 21.07 -0.10
N ARG A 92 -2.83 21.17 -0.06
CA ARG A 92 -2.02 20.98 1.14
C ARG A 92 -1.04 22.14 1.28
N GLN A 93 -0.62 22.44 2.50
CA GLN A 93 0.49 23.37 2.71
C GLN A 93 1.79 22.82 2.07
N PRO A 94 2.76 23.68 1.70
CA PRO A 94 3.90 23.26 0.88
C PRO A 94 4.71 22.08 1.45
N ALA A 95 5.02 22.10 2.75
CA ALA A 95 5.79 21.05 3.41
C ALA A 95 5.04 19.69 3.48
N PRO A 96 3.80 19.61 4.00
CA PRO A 96 3.06 18.34 4.00
C PRO A 96 2.67 17.87 2.59
N ALA A 97 2.50 18.78 1.63
CA ALA A 97 2.29 18.40 0.22
C ALA A 97 3.46 17.58 -0.32
N LEU A 98 4.69 18.06 -0.09
CA LEU A 98 5.90 17.38 -0.55
C LEU A 98 6.12 16.05 0.18
N ALA A 99 5.90 16.01 1.49
CA ALA A 99 6.00 14.78 2.28
C ALA A 99 4.97 13.73 1.83
N TYR A 100 3.69 14.12 1.68
CA TYR A 100 2.63 13.27 1.16
C TYR A 100 2.99 12.75 -0.24
N ALA A 101 3.37 13.64 -1.16
CA ALA A 101 3.68 13.28 -2.54
C ALA A 101 4.84 12.28 -2.64
N ALA A 102 5.93 12.51 -1.91
CA ALA A 102 7.04 11.57 -1.86
C ALA A 102 6.58 10.18 -1.41
N CYS A 103 5.85 10.11 -0.29
CA CYS A 103 5.30 8.86 0.24
C CYS A 103 4.43 8.11 -0.79
N VAL A 104 3.43 8.77 -1.35
CA VAL A 104 2.46 8.09 -2.22
C VAL A 104 2.99 7.80 -3.61
N ILE A 105 3.90 8.62 -4.16
CA ILE A 105 4.50 8.36 -5.48
C ILE A 105 5.42 7.15 -5.40
N PHE A 106 6.40 7.16 -4.48
CA PHE A 106 7.33 6.05 -4.34
C PHE A 106 6.61 4.76 -3.93
N GLY A 107 5.69 4.83 -2.96
CA GLY A 107 4.92 3.66 -2.57
C GLY A 107 4.06 3.12 -3.72
N SER A 108 3.49 3.97 -4.58
CA SER A 108 2.65 3.52 -5.70
C SER A 108 3.47 2.77 -6.73
N VAL A 109 4.66 3.29 -7.06
CA VAL A 109 5.60 2.62 -7.98
C VAL A 109 6.00 1.24 -7.44
N LEU A 110 6.32 1.16 -6.14
CA LEU A 110 6.68 -0.11 -5.49
C LEU A 110 5.51 -1.12 -5.47
N ILE A 111 4.28 -0.67 -5.18
CA ILE A 111 3.08 -1.51 -5.24
C ILE A 111 2.82 -2.03 -6.65
N CYS A 112 2.90 -1.16 -7.66
CA CYS A 112 2.72 -1.53 -9.06
C CYS A 112 3.80 -2.51 -9.52
N GLY A 113 5.07 -2.22 -9.23
CA GLY A 113 6.21 -3.08 -9.55
C GLY A 113 6.09 -4.45 -8.89
N GLY A 114 5.76 -4.47 -7.60
CA GLY A 114 5.49 -5.72 -6.87
C GLY A 114 4.34 -6.50 -7.49
N SER A 115 3.21 -5.86 -7.77
CA SER A 115 2.05 -6.50 -8.40
C SER A 115 2.37 -7.07 -9.78
N TYR A 116 3.17 -6.37 -10.58
CA TYR A 116 3.64 -6.84 -11.89
C TYR A 116 4.46 -8.12 -11.76
N LEU A 117 5.44 -8.17 -10.84
CA LEU A 117 6.28 -9.36 -10.63
C LEU A 117 5.45 -10.59 -10.23
N LEU A 118 4.36 -10.41 -9.49
CA LEU A 118 3.45 -11.50 -9.10
C LEU A 118 2.62 -12.07 -10.25
N HIS A 119 2.61 -11.40 -11.40
CA HIS A 119 1.90 -11.87 -12.62
C HIS A 119 2.84 -12.43 -13.68
N ARG A 120 4.17 -12.44 -13.44
CA ARG A 120 5.11 -13.16 -14.30
C ARG A 120 4.84 -14.67 -14.29
N LYS A 121 5.22 -15.35 -15.37
CA LYS A 121 4.98 -16.79 -15.57
C LYS A 121 5.44 -17.63 -14.39
N ASP A 122 6.69 -17.44 -13.96
CA ASP A 122 7.27 -18.20 -12.84
C ASP A 122 6.50 -18.00 -11.52
N SER A 123 6.03 -16.77 -11.26
CA SER A 123 5.15 -16.45 -10.12
C SER A 123 3.77 -17.07 -10.28
N HIS A 124 3.21 -17.07 -11.49
CA HIS A 124 1.90 -17.64 -11.77
C HIS A 124 1.86 -19.14 -11.49
N ASP A 125 2.89 -19.86 -11.92
CA ASP A 125 3.03 -21.30 -11.70
C ASP A 125 3.26 -21.65 -10.21
N PHE A 126 3.77 -20.70 -9.42
CA PHE A 126 3.93 -20.88 -7.97
C PHE A 126 2.59 -20.81 -7.21
N PHE A 127 1.61 -20.03 -7.68
CA PHE A 127 0.32 -19.83 -7.00
C PHE A 127 -0.69 -20.94 -7.28
N THR A 128 -0.48 -22.11 -6.68
CA THR A 128 -1.29 -23.31 -6.91
C THR A 128 -2.38 -23.54 -5.87
N ARG A 129 -2.36 -22.83 -4.74
CA ARG A 129 -3.35 -22.93 -3.67
C ARG A 129 -4.40 -21.84 -3.83
#